data_AF-A0AAE0A054-F1
#
_entry.id   AF-A0AAE0A054-F1
#
_cell.length_a   1.000
_cell.length_b   1.000
_cell.length_c   1.000
_cell.angle_alpha   90.00
_cell.angle_beta   90.00
_cell.angle_gamma   90.00
#
_symmetry.space_group_name_H-M   'P 1'
#
loop_
_entity.id
_entity.type
_entity.pdbx_description
1 polymer ?
#
loop_
_entity_poly.entity_id
_entity_poly.type
_entity_poly.pdbx_seq_one_letter_code
_entity_poly.pdbx_strand_id
1 'polypeptide(L)'
;MERMRSESVVAYEWLVNKDPHHWSRAYFKDIVVCVMLCNNMCEAFNKAILQARDKPVITLMEMIRNYLMNRLVKKRVELEKWKHDIGPNVFRGKEKLKIESSICHPKYSGNLKYQVRGPGDE
;
A
#
# COMPACT_ATOMS: atom_id res chain seq x y z
N MET A 1 -5.56 6.80 24.40
CA MET A 1 -4.92 5.94 25.41
C MET A 1 -5.77 5.79 26.68
N GLU A 2 -6.44 6.84 27.15
CA GLU A 2 -7.35 6.78 28.32
C GLU A 2 -8.49 5.76 28.16
N ARG A 3 -9.12 5.68 26.98
CA ARG A 3 -10.12 4.65 26.67
C ARG A 3 -9.61 3.21 26.84
N MET A 4 -8.36 2.94 26.46
CA MET A 4 -7.79 1.60 26.61
C MET A 4 -7.49 1.28 28.08
N ARG A 5 -7.09 2.30 28.85
CA ARG A 5 -6.88 2.19 30.30
C ARG A 5 -8.16 1.90 31.06
N SER A 6 -9.30 2.48 30.63
CA SER A 6 -10.61 2.20 31.24
C SER A 6 -11.12 0.79 30.93
N GLU A 7 -10.72 0.19 29.81
CA GLU A 7 -11.12 -1.18 29.45
C GLU A 7 -10.19 -2.24 30.06
N SER A 8 -8.87 -2.01 30.05
CA SER A 8 -7.89 -2.91 30.64
C SER A 8 -6.62 -2.18 31.04
N VAL A 9 -6.40 -2.08 32.35
CA VAL A 9 -5.20 -1.48 32.92
C VAL A 9 -3.94 -2.30 32.56
N VAL A 10 -4.06 -3.64 32.57
CA VAL A 10 -2.93 -4.54 32.25
C VAL A 10 -2.47 -4.38 30.80
N ALA A 11 -3.41 -4.30 29.85
CA ALA A 11 -3.07 -4.08 28.44
C ALA A 11 -2.43 -2.69 28.24
N TYR A 12 -2.91 -1.68 28.97
CA TYR A 12 -2.34 -0.33 28.97
C TYR A 12 -0.90 -0.31 29.45
N GLU A 13 -0.61 -0.90 30.60
CA GLU A 13 0.75 -0.94 31.13
C GLU A 13 1.70 -1.73 30.22
N TRP A 14 1.22 -2.84 29.63
CA TRP A 14 2.02 -3.60 28.67
C TRP A 14 2.37 -2.78 27.42
N LEU A 15 1.41 -2.03 26.86
CA LEU A 15 1.61 -1.27 25.62
C LEU A 15 2.47 -0.02 25.85
N VAL A 16 2.27 0.69 26.96
CA VAL A 16 3.04 1.91 27.29
C VAL A 16 4.52 1.61 27.50
N ASN A 17 4.84 0.40 27.97
CA ASN A 17 6.22 -0.07 28.10
C ASN A 17 6.88 -0.46 26.75
N LYS A 18 6.16 -0.45 25.62
CA LYS A 18 6.72 -0.69 24.29
C LYS A 18 7.04 0.63 23.60
N ASP A 19 8.14 0.65 22.83
CA ASP A 19 8.52 1.80 22.03
C ASP A 19 7.36 2.25 21.12
N PRO A 20 6.88 3.51 21.25
CA PRO A 20 5.82 4.08 20.42
C PRO A 20 6.04 3.95 18.91
N HIS A 21 7.28 3.85 18.44
CA HIS A 21 7.58 3.65 17.01
C HIS A 21 6.96 2.38 16.42
N HIS A 22 6.71 1.36 17.25
CA HIS A 22 6.17 0.08 16.76
C HIS A 22 4.65 0.03 16.70
N TRP A 23 3.95 0.90 17.42
CA TRP A 23 2.49 0.77 17.62
C TRP A 23 1.71 2.07 17.47
N SER A 24 2.35 3.23 17.62
CA SER A 24 1.70 4.52 17.45
C SER A 24 1.85 5.01 16.01
N ARG A 25 0.69 5.26 15.40
CA ARG A 25 0.61 5.76 14.01
C ARG A 25 1.33 7.10 13.82
N ALA A 26 1.53 7.87 14.88
CA ALA A 26 2.24 9.16 14.82
C ALA A 26 3.73 9.03 14.47
N TYR A 27 4.32 7.85 14.64
CA TYR A 27 5.74 7.58 14.39
C TYR A 27 5.99 6.77 13.11
N PHE A 28 4.94 6.37 12.40
CA PHE A 28 5.08 5.63 11.16
C PHE A 28 5.57 6.57 10.06
N LYS A 29 6.59 6.15 9.30
CA LYS A 29 7.09 6.92 8.16
C LYS A 29 6.01 6.96 7.07
N ASP A 30 5.73 8.16 6.57
CA ASP A 30 4.78 8.43 5.48
C ASP A 30 5.14 7.70 4.17
N ILE A 31 6.37 7.20 4.07
CA ILE A 31 6.91 6.44 2.93
C ILE A 31 6.18 5.10 2.74
N VAL A 32 5.63 4.51 3.81
CA VAL A 32 5.09 3.13 3.78
C VAL A 32 3.55 3.10 3.75
N VAL A 33 2.89 4.26 3.65
CA VAL A 33 1.42 4.36 3.65
C VAL A 33 0.86 4.01 2.28
N CYS A 34 1.08 2.79 1.83
CA CYS A 34 0.27 2.21 0.78
C CYS A 34 -0.84 1.40 1.45
N VAL A 35 -2.06 1.93 1.48
CA VAL A 35 -3.28 1.22 1.93
C VAL A 35 -3.44 -0.13 1.22
N MET A 36 -2.80 -0.28 0.06
CA MET A 36 -2.78 -1.49 -0.76
C MET A 36 -1.86 -2.61 -0.25
N LEU A 37 -1.01 -2.40 0.75
CA LEU A 37 0.10 -3.33 1.03
C LEU A 37 -0.26 -4.46 2.01
N CYS A 38 -0.92 -4.23 3.16
CA CYS A 38 -1.06 -5.32 4.14
C CYS A 38 -2.26 -6.24 3.88
N ASN A 39 -3.48 -5.71 3.77
CA ASN A 39 -4.68 -6.57 3.65
C ASN A 39 -4.74 -7.29 2.29
N ASN A 40 -4.42 -6.56 1.21
CA ASN A 40 -4.40 -7.12 -0.14
C ASN A 40 -3.33 -8.20 -0.31
N MET A 41 -2.19 -8.13 0.39
CA MET A 41 -1.17 -9.19 0.32
C MET A 41 -1.64 -10.48 0.97
N CYS A 42 -2.24 -10.39 2.17
CA CYS A 42 -2.81 -11.55 2.85
C CYS A 42 -3.98 -12.15 2.06
N GLU A 43 -4.88 -11.32 1.55
CA GLU A 43 -6.00 -11.75 0.70
C GLU A 43 -5.51 -12.40 -0.61
N ALA A 44 -4.53 -11.79 -1.29
CA ALA A 44 -3.97 -12.33 -2.52
C ALA A 44 -3.24 -13.67 -2.27
N PHE A 45 -2.51 -13.78 -1.18
CA PHE A 45 -1.86 -15.03 -0.79
C PHE A 45 -2.89 -16.11 -0.48
N ASN A 46 -3.89 -15.80 0.35
CA ASN A 46 -4.95 -16.73 0.72
C ASN A 46 -5.73 -17.23 -0.50
N LYS A 47 -6.00 -16.35 -1.46
CA LYS A 47 -6.62 -16.71 -2.75
C LYS A 47 -5.71 -17.62 -3.57
N ALA A 48 -4.41 -17.36 -3.61
CA ALA A 48 -3.45 -18.14 -4.37
C ALA A 48 -3.27 -19.57 -3.85
N ILE A 49 -3.34 -19.78 -2.53
CA ILE A 49 -3.15 -21.10 -1.91
C ILE A 49 -4.46 -21.85 -1.65
N LEU A 50 -5.62 -21.29 -2.02
CA LEU A 50 -6.93 -21.83 -1.66
C LEU A 50 -7.09 -23.31 -2.05
N GLN A 51 -6.64 -23.69 -3.24
CA GLN A 51 -6.71 -25.06 -3.77
C GLN A 51 -5.61 -25.99 -3.23
N ALA A 52 -4.59 -25.44 -2.57
CA ALA A 52 -3.47 -26.19 -2.01
C ALA A 52 -3.70 -26.51 -0.51
N ARG A 53 -4.56 -25.76 0.18
CA ARG A 53 -4.77 -25.83 1.64
C ARG A 53 -5.30 -27.16 2.15
N ASP A 54 -6.08 -27.87 1.34
CA ASP A 54 -6.68 -29.17 1.68
C ASP A 54 -5.78 -30.37 1.31
N LYS A 55 -4.57 -30.11 0.79
CA LYS A 55 -3.65 -31.14 0.32
C LYS A 55 -2.64 -31.54 1.39
N PRO A 56 -2.06 -32.75 1.32
CA PRO A 56 -0.93 -33.13 2.17
C PRO A 56 0.22 -32.12 2.05
N VAL A 57 1.00 -31.96 3.13
CA VAL A 57 2.08 -30.94 3.23
C VAL A 57 3.01 -30.94 2.02
N ILE A 58 3.43 -32.12 1.55
CA ILE A 58 4.33 -32.24 0.40
C ILE A 58 3.66 -31.69 -0.88
N THR A 59 2.41 -32.08 -1.13
CA THR A 59 1.63 -31.62 -2.28
C THR A 59 1.35 -30.11 -2.21
N LEU A 60 1.00 -29.59 -1.03
CA LEU A 60 0.81 -28.15 -0.79
C LEU A 60 2.07 -27.37 -1.15
N MET A 61 3.24 -27.82 -0.69
CA MET A 61 4.52 -27.16 -0.95
C MET A 61 4.86 -27.16 -2.45
N GLU A 62 4.65 -28.28 -3.14
CA GLU A 62 4.86 -28.38 -4.59
C GLU A 62 3.92 -27.46 -5.39
N MET A 63 2.65 -27.35 -4.98
CA MET A 63 1.69 -26.43 -5.62
C MET A 63 2.11 -24.97 -5.44
N ILE A 64 2.55 -24.59 -4.24
CA ILE A 64 3.05 -23.23 -3.97
C ILE A 64 4.31 -22.95 -4.79
N ARG A 65 5.27 -23.89 -4.84
CA ARG A 65 6.50 -23.79 -5.62
C ARG A 65 6.19 -23.54 -7.10
N ASN A 66 5.34 -24.38 -7.70
CA ASN A 66 4.94 -24.24 -9.11
C ASN A 66 4.20 -22.92 -9.38
N TYR A 67 3.31 -22.51 -8.49
CA TYR A 67 2.62 -21.22 -8.59
C TYR A 67 3.61 -20.05 -8.61
N LEU A 68 4.58 -20.03 -7.68
CA LEU A 68 5.59 -18.96 -7.60
C LEU A 68 6.49 -18.93 -8.83
N MET A 69 6.98 -20.08 -9.29
CA MET A 69 7.81 -20.17 -10.50
C MET A 69 7.09 -19.58 -11.72
N ASN A 70 5.86 -20.04 -11.99
CA ASN A 70 5.06 -19.56 -13.12
C ASN A 70 4.77 -18.06 -13.01
N ARG A 71 4.46 -17.57 -11.80
CA ARG A 71 4.18 -16.16 -11.55
C ARG A 71 5.41 -15.28 -11.79
N LEU A 72 6.59 -15.70 -11.34
CA LEU A 72 7.84 -14.95 -11.53
C LEU A 72 8.22 -14.86 -13.01
N VAL A 73 8.14 -15.97 -13.75
CA VAL A 73 8.39 -15.98 -15.20
C VAL A 73 7.42 -15.06 -15.93
N LYS A 74 6.11 -15.17 -15.64
CA LYS A 74 5.11 -14.27 -16.22
C LYS A 74 5.41 -12.80 -15.94
N LYS A 75 5.80 -12.49 -14.69
CA LYS A 75 6.14 -11.11 -14.30
C LYS A 75 7.39 -10.59 -15.00
N ARG A 76 8.41 -11.42 -15.19
CA ARG A 76 9.61 -11.04 -15.97
C ARG A 76 9.25 -10.70 -17.42
N VAL A 77 8.45 -11.54 -18.08
CA VAL A 77 7.97 -11.29 -19.46
C VAL A 77 7.09 -10.04 -19.54
N GLU A 78 6.28 -9.77 -18.52
CA GLU A 78 5.50 -8.53 -18.44
C GLU A 78 6.40 -7.30 -18.27
N LEU A 79 7.46 -7.39 -17.45
CA LEU A 79 8.42 -6.31 -17.21
C LEU A 79 9.20 -5.95 -18.48
N GLU A 80 9.59 -6.94 -19.29
CA GLU A 80 10.25 -6.70 -20.59
C GLU A 80 9.39 -5.86 -21.56
N LYS A 81 8.07 -5.85 -21.38
CA LYS A 81 7.13 -5.05 -22.18
C LYS A 81 6.93 -3.64 -21.63
N TRP A 82 7.51 -3.30 -20.47
CA TRP A 82 7.34 -1.98 -19.90
C TRP A 82 8.08 -0.94 -20.73
N LYS A 83 7.38 0.15 -21.06
CA LYS A 83 7.94 1.28 -21.80
C LYS A 83 8.61 2.33 -20.91
N HIS A 84 8.40 2.22 -19.60
CA HIS A 84 8.79 3.21 -18.60
C HIS A 84 9.35 2.50 -17.37
N ASP A 85 10.13 3.21 -16.56
CA ASP A 85 10.73 2.68 -15.32
C ASP A 85 9.70 2.34 -14.23
N ILE A 86 8.44 2.72 -14.45
CA ILE A 86 7.33 2.47 -13.55
C ILE A 86 6.25 1.61 -14.20
N GLY A 87 5.57 0.82 -13.37
CA GLY A 87 4.54 -0.10 -13.84
C GLY A 87 3.37 0.60 -14.52
N PRO A 88 2.68 -0.07 -15.48
CA PRO A 88 1.64 0.55 -16.30
C PRO A 88 0.52 1.22 -15.49
N ASN A 89 0.12 0.63 -14.37
CA ASN A 89 -0.94 1.18 -13.51
C ASN A 89 -0.48 2.48 -12.83
N VAL A 90 0.76 2.51 -12.33
CA VAL A 90 1.35 3.69 -11.70
C VAL A 90 1.56 4.79 -12.73
N PHE A 91 2.05 4.42 -13.92
CA PHE A 91 2.22 5.35 -15.04
C PHE A 91 0.89 6.01 -15.43
N ARG A 92 -0.19 5.23 -15.60
CA ARG A 92 -1.52 5.79 -15.90
C ARG A 92 -2.02 6.71 -14.80
N GLY A 93 -1.81 6.36 -13.53
CA GLY A 93 -2.15 7.24 -12.41
C GLY A 93 -1.39 8.56 -12.46
N LYS A 94 -0.08 8.51 -12.72
CA LYS A 94 0.76 9.71 -12.87
C LYS A 94 0.32 10.59 -14.04
N GLU A 95 0.04 10.01 -15.20
CA GLU A 95 -0.42 10.80 -16.36
C GLU A 95 -1.78 11.45 -16.10
N LYS A 96 -2.69 10.75 -15.41
CA LYS A 96 -3.97 11.35 -14.99
C LYS A 96 -3.74 12.57 -14.08
N LEU A 97 -2.90 12.42 -13.04
CA LEU A 97 -2.55 13.52 -12.12
C LEU A 97 -1.86 14.69 -12.84
N LYS A 98 -1.03 14.41 -13.84
CA LYS A 98 -0.37 15.43 -14.66
C LYS A 98 -1.40 16.26 -15.43
N ILE A 99 -2.39 15.61 -16.05
CA ILE A 99 -3.47 16.30 -16.76
C ILE A 99 -4.30 17.11 -15.77
N GLU A 100 -4.68 16.54 -14.63
CA GLU A 100 -5.43 17.24 -13.57
C GLU A 100 -4.67 18.41 -12.95
N SER A 101 -3.34 18.34 -12.90
CA SER A 101 -2.50 19.46 -12.45
C SER A 101 -2.40 20.55 -13.52
N SER A 102 -2.43 20.19 -14.80
CA SER A 102 -2.30 21.14 -15.91
C SER A 102 -3.45 22.15 -16.01
N ILE A 103 -4.60 21.81 -15.44
CA ILE A 103 -5.81 22.64 -15.38
C ILE A 103 -5.89 23.48 -14.10
N CYS A 104 -4.92 23.33 -13.19
CA CYS A 104 -4.82 24.13 -11.97
C CYS A 104 -3.99 25.40 -12.24
N HIS A 105 -4.57 26.56 -11.95
CA HIS A 105 -3.90 27.84 -12.13
C HIS A 105 -3.48 28.43 -10.77
N PRO A 106 -2.18 28.44 -10.44
CA PRO A 106 -1.70 29.07 -9.22
C PRO A 106 -1.62 30.60 -9.39
N LYS A 107 -2.18 31.32 -8.42
CA LYS A 107 -2.09 32.77 -8.30
C LYS A 107 -1.38 33.13 -7.00
N TYR A 108 -0.34 33.95 -7.09
CA TYR A 108 0.40 34.40 -5.91
C TYR A 108 -0.48 35.25 -5.00
N SER A 109 -0.46 34.94 -3.70
CA SER A 109 -1.27 35.61 -2.66
C SER A 109 -0.41 36.32 -1.59
N GLY A 110 0.92 36.35 -1.78
CA GLY A 110 1.86 36.91 -0.79
C GLY A 110 2.43 35.87 0.17
N ASN A 111 3.55 36.20 0.82
CA ASN A 111 4.20 35.36 1.85
C ASN A 111 4.45 33.90 1.43
N LEU A 112 4.89 33.67 0.18
CA LEU A 112 5.09 32.33 -0.41
C LEU A 112 3.81 31.46 -0.45
N LYS A 113 2.62 32.07 -0.32
CA LYS A 113 1.33 31.39 -0.44
C LYS A 113 0.75 31.61 -1.85
N TYR A 114 0.11 30.57 -2.35
CA TYR A 114 -0.55 30.56 -3.65
C TYR A 114 -1.98 30.09 -3.48
N GLN A 115 -2.91 30.81 -4.10
CA GLN A 115 -4.27 30.34 -4.30
C GLN A 115 -4.28 29.51 -5.59
N VAL A 116 -4.76 28.28 -5.54
CA VAL A 116 -4.90 27.43 -6.71
C VAL A 116 -6.37 27.43 -7.11
N ARG A 117 -6.66 27.75 -8.37
CA ARG A 117 -7.99 27.58 -8.95
C ARG A 117 -8.01 26.34 -9.84
N GLY A 118 -8.94 25.43 -9.60
CA GLY A 118 -9.09 24.17 -10.34
C GLY A 118 -10.52 23.91 -10.84
N PRO A 119 -10.78 22.74 -11.44
CA PRO A 119 -12.04 22.41 -12.14
C PRO A 119 -13.28 22.24 -11.25
N GLY A 120 -13.15 22.41 -9.94
CA GLY A 120 -14.22 22.25 -8.97
C GLY A 120 -14.52 23.52 -8.16
N ASP A 121 -13.96 24.67 -8.57
CA ASP A 121 -14.14 25.96 -7.90
C ASP A 121 -15.27 26.81 -8.55
N GLU A 122 -16.25 26.17 -9.21
CA GLU A 122 -17.53 26.79 -9.60
C GLU A 122 -18.53 26.83 -8.44
#